data_AF-A0A2S5CFE4-F1
#
_entry.id   AF-A0A2S5CFE4-F1
#
_cell.length_a   1.000
_cell.length_b   1.000
_cell.length_c   1.000
_cell.angle_alpha   90.00
_cell.angle_beta   90.00
_cell.angle_gamma   90.00
#
_symmetry.space_group_name_H-M   'P 1'
#
loop_
_entity.id
_entity.type
_entity.pdbx_description
1 polymer ?
#
loop_
_entity_poly.entity_id
_entity_poly.type
_entity_poly.pdbx_seq_one_letter_code
_entity_poly.pdbx_strand_id
1 'polypeptide(L)'
;MSILADEIRRLAHRYVRKGGKAHRRKQVQKLLLFVAWVETQEPVGHPARLGKRHVIGFWRAHDGLSDKTRYGYWLALCVLWGWLDKPGKPPRPFLRG
;
A
#
# COMPACT_ATOMS: atom_id res chain seq x y z
N MET A 1 -3.35 -5.03 -17.24
CA MET A 1 -3.32 -4.65 -15.81
C MET A 1 -3.96 -5.77 -15.03
N SER A 2 -3.54 -5.98 -13.79
CA SER A 2 -4.01 -7.09 -12.95
C SER A 2 -5.35 -6.78 -12.29
N ILE A 3 -6.11 -7.84 -11.97
CA ILE A 3 -7.40 -7.76 -11.26
C ILE A 3 -7.23 -7.03 -9.91
N LEU A 4 -6.13 -7.31 -9.22
CA LEU A 4 -5.77 -6.68 -7.95
C LEU A 4 -5.59 -5.16 -8.08
N ALA A 5 -4.80 -4.71 -9.07
CA ALA A 5 -4.58 -3.28 -9.27
C ALA A 5 -5.88 -2.54 -9.62
N ASP A 6 -6.77 -3.16 -10.41
CA ASP A 6 -8.06 -2.58 -10.76
C ASP A 6 -9.02 -2.49 -9.57
N GLU A 7 -9.02 -3.48 -8.68
CA GLU A 7 -9.79 -3.42 -7.42
C GLU A 7 -9.30 -2.32 -6.48
N ILE A 8 -7.98 -2.19 -6.32
CA ILE A 8 -7.40 -1.10 -5.51
C ILE A 8 -7.73 0.27 -6.13
N ARG A 9 -7.75 0.38 -7.46
CA ARG A 9 -8.19 1.61 -8.13
C ARG A 9 -9.66 1.92 -7.88
N ARG A 10 -10.55 0.93 -7.95
CA ARG A 10 -11.99 1.13 -7.66
C ARG A 10 -12.20 1.67 -6.24
N LEU A 11 -11.46 1.13 -5.26
CA LEU A 11 -11.48 1.62 -3.87
C LEU A 11 -10.89 3.04 -3.76
N ALA A 12 -9.77 3.29 -4.44
CA ALA A 12 -9.10 4.59 -4.48
C ALA A 12 -9.96 5.70 -5.10
N HIS A 13 -10.72 5.41 -6.15
CA HIS A 13 -11.62 6.37 -6.80
C HIS A 13 -12.66 6.95 -5.83
N ARG A 14 -13.19 6.13 -4.92
CA ARG A 14 -14.10 6.59 -3.86
C ARG A 14 -13.38 7.43 -2.81
N TYR A 15 -12.13 7.08 -2.49
CA TYR A 15 -11.32 7.77 -1.49
C TYR A 15 -10.87 9.16 -1.93
N VAL A 16 -10.45 9.34 -3.19
CA VAL A 16 -9.95 10.64 -3.71
C VAL A 16 -11.05 11.68 -3.92
N ARG A 17 -12.32 11.26 -3.94
CA ARG A 17 -13.49 12.14 -4.04
C ARG A 17 -13.80 12.91 -2.75
N LYS A 18 -13.30 12.44 -1.61
CA LYS A 18 -13.39 13.14 -0.31
C LYS A 18 -12.20 14.10 -0.21
N GLY A 19 -12.40 15.35 0.23
CA GLY A 19 -11.43 16.46 0.17
C GLY A 19 -9.97 16.14 0.56
N GLY A 20 -9.02 16.96 0.10
CA GLY A 20 -7.57 16.71 0.21
C GLY A 20 -6.95 15.98 -1.00
N LYS A 21 -7.42 16.31 -2.21
CA LYS A 21 -7.19 15.58 -3.47
C LYS A 21 -5.71 15.27 -3.77
N ALA A 22 -4.81 16.24 -3.59
CA ALA A 22 -3.39 16.07 -3.91
C ALA A 22 -2.68 15.07 -2.99
N HIS A 23 -2.93 15.16 -1.67
CA HIS A 23 -2.35 14.22 -0.70
C HIS A 23 -2.87 12.80 -0.93
N ARG A 24 -4.19 12.65 -1.15
CA ARG A 24 -4.81 11.35 -1.42
C ARG A 24 -4.31 10.73 -2.72
N ARG A 25 -4.14 11.51 -3.79
CA ARG A 25 -3.52 11.04 -5.04
C ARG A 25 -2.12 10.49 -4.81
N LYS A 26 -1.29 11.18 -4.02
CA LYS A 26 0.06 10.71 -3.65
C LYS A 26 0.04 9.42 -2.83
N GLN A 27 -0.98 9.20 -1.99
CA GLN A 27 -1.15 7.94 -1.28
C GLN A 27 -1.59 6.82 -2.23
N VAL A 28 -2.55 7.09 -3.12
CA VAL A 28 -3.01 6.12 -4.12
C VAL A 28 -1.86 5.70 -5.04
N GLN A 29 -1.03 6.63 -5.52
CA GLN A 29 0.13 6.29 -6.33
C GLN A 29 1.08 5.34 -5.59
N LYS A 30 1.34 5.57 -4.30
CA LYS A 30 2.15 4.66 -3.47
C LYS A 30 1.51 3.29 -3.31
N LEU A 31 0.18 3.23 -3.16
CA LEU A 31 -0.54 1.95 -3.12
C LEU A 31 -0.39 1.17 -4.42
N LEU A 32 -0.50 1.84 -5.57
CA LEU A 32 -0.33 1.19 -6.87
C LEU A 32 1.10 0.67 -7.06
N LEU A 33 2.11 1.45 -6.63
CA LEU A 33 3.51 1.00 -6.65
C LEU A 33 3.75 -0.20 -5.73
N PHE A 34 3.18 -0.18 -4.52
CA PHE A 34 3.23 -1.33 -3.61
C PHE A 34 2.58 -2.56 -4.22
N VAL A 35 1.36 -2.45 -4.76
CA VAL A 35 0.63 -3.56 -5.38
C VAL A 35 1.40 -4.11 -6.57
N ALA A 36 1.88 -3.25 -7.46
CA ALA A 36 2.68 -3.66 -8.61
C ALA A 36 3.92 -4.45 -8.16
N TRP A 37 4.62 -3.98 -7.12
CA TRP A 37 5.75 -4.71 -6.56
C TRP A 37 5.34 -6.07 -5.98
N VAL A 38 4.24 -6.15 -5.22
CA VAL A 38 3.77 -7.43 -4.68
C VAL A 38 3.48 -8.42 -5.81
N GLU A 39 2.90 -7.97 -6.91
CA GLU A 39 2.59 -8.82 -8.06
C GLU A 39 3.82 -9.29 -8.83
N THR A 40 4.94 -8.57 -8.76
CA THR A 40 6.21 -9.10 -9.30
C THR A 40 6.81 -10.20 -8.43
N GLN A 41 6.45 -10.25 -7.14
CA GLN A 41 6.91 -11.29 -6.22
C GLN A 41 6.02 -12.53 -6.28
N GLU A 42 4.70 -12.35 -6.25
CA GLU A 42 3.74 -13.44 -6.35
C GLU A 42 2.38 -12.99 -6.91
N PRO A 43 1.68 -13.85 -7.68
CA PRO A 43 0.34 -13.56 -8.15
C PRO A 43 -0.67 -13.71 -7.00
N VAL A 44 -0.93 -12.61 -6.29
CA VAL A 44 -1.88 -12.58 -5.16
C VAL A 44 -3.31 -12.78 -5.64
N GLY A 45 -3.70 -12.19 -6.77
CA GLY A 45 -5.00 -12.36 -7.43
C GLY A 45 -6.20 -11.68 -6.73
N HIS A 46 -6.17 -11.51 -5.41
CA HIS A 46 -7.26 -10.89 -4.64
C HIS A 46 -6.75 -10.01 -3.48
N PRO A 47 -7.26 -8.76 -3.29
CA PRO A 47 -6.77 -7.83 -2.29
C PRO A 47 -6.79 -8.35 -0.86
N ALA A 48 -7.78 -9.16 -0.48
CA ALA A 48 -7.87 -9.73 0.87
C ALA A 48 -6.66 -10.61 1.23
N ARG A 49 -5.99 -11.21 0.24
CA ARG A 49 -4.78 -12.01 0.44
C ARG A 49 -3.55 -11.15 0.76
N LEU A 50 -3.62 -9.82 0.56
CA LEU A 50 -2.55 -8.91 0.98
C LEU A 50 -2.36 -8.97 2.49
N GLY A 51 -1.24 -9.53 2.97
CA GLY A 51 -0.96 -9.71 4.38
C GLY A 51 0.25 -8.90 4.88
N LYS A 52 0.47 -9.00 6.20
CA LYS A 52 1.65 -8.41 6.86
C LYS A 52 2.96 -8.86 6.20
N ARG A 53 3.04 -10.10 5.71
CA ARG A 53 4.21 -10.65 5.02
C ARG A 53 4.64 -9.82 3.80
N HIS A 54 3.68 -9.34 3.00
CA HIS A 54 3.98 -8.54 1.81
C HIS A 54 4.49 -7.16 2.19
N VAL A 55 3.93 -6.58 3.26
CA VAL A 55 4.41 -5.29 3.79
C VAL A 55 5.84 -5.43 4.31
N ILE A 56 6.14 -6.50 5.04
CA ILE A 56 7.49 -6.80 5.55
C ILE A 56 8.46 -7.01 4.39
N GLY A 57 8.07 -7.80 3.38
CA GLY A 57 8.87 -8.00 2.17
C GLY A 57 9.14 -6.69 1.43
N PHE A 58 8.12 -5.83 1.31
CA PHE A 58 8.26 -4.52 0.67
C PHE A 58 9.29 -3.64 1.39
N TRP A 59 9.25 -3.61 2.73
CA TRP A 59 10.24 -2.86 3.51
C TRP A 59 11.66 -3.41 3.36
N ARG A 60 11.82 -4.73 3.29
CA ARG A 60 13.13 -5.36 3.08
C ARG A 60 13.69 -5.07 1.69
N ALA A 61 12.84 -5.07 0.65
CA ALA A 61 13.24 -4.82 -0.73
C ALA A 61 13.52 -3.34 -1.04
N HIS A 62 13.07 -2.41 -0.17
CA HIS A 62 13.20 -0.96 -0.37
C HIS A 62 13.87 -0.28 0.83
N ASP A 63 14.94 -0.89 1.34
CA ASP A 63 15.70 -0.35 2.47
C ASP A 63 16.42 0.97 2.14
N GLY A 64 16.70 1.27 0.87
CA GLY A 64 17.27 2.56 0.45
C GLY A 64 16.33 3.77 0.55
N LEU A 65 15.04 3.59 0.86
CA LEU A 65 14.10 4.71 0.94
C LEU A 65 14.38 5.60 2.16
N SER A 66 14.31 6.92 1.98
CA SER A 66 14.38 7.88 3.09
C SER A 66 13.20 7.72 4.06
N ASP A 67 13.40 8.08 5.33
CA ASP A 67 12.37 7.94 6.37
C ASP A 67 11.07 8.67 6.04
N LYS A 68 11.16 9.87 5.45
CA LYS A 68 10.01 10.62 4.96
C LYS A 68 9.23 9.83 3.90
N THR A 69 9.93 9.15 3.01
CA THR A 69 9.33 8.34 1.95
C THR A 69 8.69 7.09 2.54
N ARG A 70 9.40 6.38 3.43
CA ARG A 70 8.89 5.21 4.16
C ARG A 70 7.62 5.55 4.95
N TYR A 71 7.62 6.67 5.66
CA TYR A 71 6.45 7.16 6.38
C TYR A 71 5.27 7.44 5.43
N GLY A 72 5.54 8.09 4.30
CA GLY A 72 4.53 8.31 3.25
C GLY A 72 3.92 7.02 2.71
N TYR A 73 4.72 5.97 2.52
CA TYR A 73 4.22 4.64 2.15
C TYR A 73 3.42 4.00 3.28
N TRP A 74 3.88 4.12 4.53
CA TRP A 74 3.16 3.56 5.67
C TRP A 74 1.77 4.18 5.86
N LEU A 75 1.64 5.50 5.69
CA LEU A 75 0.32 6.17 5.69
C LEU A 75 -0.59 5.64 4.58
N ALA A 76 -0.04 5.45 3.37
CA ALA A 76 -0.79 4.87 2.26
C ALA A 76 -1.25 3.45 2.59
N LEU A 77 -0.36 2.60 3.13
CA LEU A 77 -0.67 1.24 3.56
C LEU A 77 -1.73 1.20 4.66
N CYS A 78 -1.77 2.17 5.57
CA CYS A 78 -2.85 2.25 6.57
C CYS A 78 -4.21 2.49 5.92
N VAL A 79 -4.27 3.32 4.89
CA VAL A 79 -5.50 3.52 4.10
C VAL A 79 -5.94 2.23 3.44
N LEU A 80 -5.00 1.50 2.81
CA LEU A 80 -5.28 0.19 2.24
C LEU A 80 -5.78 -0.81 3.29
N TRP A 81 -5.15 -0.86 4.46
CA TRP A 81 -5.56 -1.74 5.56
C TRP A 81 -7.01 -1.51 5.98
N GLY A 82 -7.42 -0.24 6.07
CA GLY A 82 -8.79 0.14 6.36
C GLY A 82 -9.77 -0.25 5.24
N TRP A 83 -9.36 -0.18 3.96
CA TRP A 83 -10.21 -0.65 2.86
C TRP A 83 -10.39 -2.16 2.84
N LEU A 84 -9.37 -2.90 3.28
CA LEU A 84 -9.39 -4.37 3.35
C LEU A 84 -9.99 -4.89 4.65
N ASP A 85 -10.50 -4.01 5.51
CA ASP A 85 -11.05 -4.31 6.83
C ASP A 85 -10.13 -5.21 7.67
N LYS A 86 -8.82 -4.94 7.59
CA LYS A 86 -7.82 -5.73 8.32
C LYS A 86 -7.64 -5.19 9.74
N PRO A 87 -7.58 -6.06 10.76
CA PRO A 87 -7.43 -5.61 12.13
C PRO A 87 -6.07 -4.93 12.36
N GLY A 88 -6.10 -3.87 13.16
CA GLY A 88 -4.92 -3.10 13.55
C GLY A 88 -4.32 -2.28 12.40
N LYS A 89 -3.00 -2.13 12.42
CA LYS A 89 -2.24 -1.35 11.42
C LYS A 89 -1.27 -2.25 10.66
N PRO A 90 -0.91 -1.90 9.42
CA PRO A 90 0.16 -2.57 8.71
C PRO A 90 1.48 -2.43 9.49
N PRO A 91 2.40 -3.40 9.36
CA PRO A 91 3.74 -3.30 9.92
C PRO A 91 4.40 -1.97 9.54
N ARG A 92 4.93 -1.26 10.54
CA ARG A 92 5.72 -0.04 10.31
C ARG A 92 7.00 -0.40 9.55
N PRO A 93 7.56 0.53 8.75
CA PRO A 93 8.90 0.36 8.23
C PRO A 93 9.81 0.09 9.41
N PHE A 94 10.53 -1.03 9.39
CA PHE A 94 11.48 -1.36 10.44
C PHE A 94 12.53 -0.25 10.45
N LEU A 95 12.51 0.58 11.50
CA LEU A 95 13.69 1.33 11.86
C LEU A 95 14.70 0.26 12.26
N ARG A 96 15.72 0.03 11.44
CA ARG A 96 16.97 -0.53 11.97
C ARG A 96 17.45 0.53 12.95
N GLY A 97 17.20 0.31 14.24
CA GLY A 97 18.05 0.83 15.29
C GLY A 97 19.40 0.13 15.21
#